data_AF-I6DL00-F1
#
_entry.id   AF-I6DL00-F1
#
_cell.length_a   1.000
_cell.length_b   1.000
_cell.length_c   1.000
_cell.angle_alpha   90.00
_cell.angle_beta   90.00
_cell.angle_gamma   90.00
#
_symmetry.space_group_name_H-M   'P 1'
#
loop_
_entity.id
_entity.type
_entity.pdbx_description
1 polymer ?
#
loop_
_entity_poly.entity_id
_entity_poly.type
_entity_poly.pdbx_seq_one_letter_code
_entity_poly.pdbx_strand_id
1 'polypeptide(L)' 'MMQEFNRESNTLASKSINAEVTNSAIELKVLIEQMREQIQNIE' A
#
# COMPACT_ATOMS: atom_id res chain seq x y z
N MET A 1 -8.09 -9.48 -0.38
CA MET A 1 -6.88 -9.19 -1.16
C MET A 1 -6.32 -7.79 -0.84
N MET A 2 -7.08 -6.71 -1.06
CA MET A 2 -6.62 -5.33 -0.74
C MET A 2 -6.21 -5.12 0.72
N GLN A 3 -6.89 -5.77 1.67
CA GLN A 3 -6.52 -5.68 3.09
C GLN A 3 -5.16 -6.32 3.38
N GLU A 4 -4.84 -7.47 2.74
CA GLU A 4 -3.54 -8.13 2.92
C GLU A 4 -2.41 -7.30 2.29
N PHE A 5 -2.62 -6.73 1.09
CA PHE A 5 -1.65 -5.82 0.50
C PHE A 5 -1.39 -4.58 1.35
N ASN A 6 -2.44 -4.00 1.94
CA ASN A 6 -2.29 -2.88 2.87
C ASN A 6 -1.48 -3.27 4.12
N ARG A 7 -1.75 -4.45 4.68
CA ARG A 7 -1.03 -4.97 5.85
C ARG A 7 0.45 -5.21 5.54
N GLU A 8 0.76 -5.73 4.36
CA GLU A 8 2.13 -5.98 3.92
C GLU A 8 2.88 -4.67 3.65
N SER A 9 2.25 -3.70 2.97
CA SER A 9 2.82 -2.36 2.77
C SER A 9 3.10 -1.63 4.09
N ASN A 10 2.21 -1.76 5.09
CA ASN A 10 2.44 -1.22 6.43
C ASN A 10 3.62 -1.89 7.13
N THR A 11 3.81 -3.21 6.93
CA THR A 11 4.94 -3.93 7.51
C THR A 11 6.25 -3.46 6.88
N LEU A 12 6.29 -3.26 5.57
CA LEU A 12 7.46 -2.73 4.86
C LEU A 12 7.80 -1.31 5.34
N ALA A 13 6.81 -0.41 5.40
CA ALA A 13 7.01 0.96 5.84
C ALA A 13 7.46 1.07 7.32
N SER A 14 6.94 0.21 8.21
CA SER A 14 7.23 0.29 9.65
C SER A 14 8.51 -0.41 10.08
N LYS A 15 9.04 -1.34 9.28
CA LYS A 15 10.23 -2.14 9.62
C LYS A 15 11.43 -1.89 8.71
N SER A 16 11.27 -1.13 7.63
CA SER A 16 12.39 -0.77 6.77
C SER A 16 13.35 0.18 7.47
N ILE A 17 14.65 -0.10 7.33
CA ILE A 17 15.74 0.78 7.77
C ILE A 17 16.15 1.74 6.64
N ASN A 18 15.86 1.38 5.39
CA ASN A 18 16.17 2.19 4.23
C ASN A 18 15.02 3.17 3.94
N ALA A 19 15.34 4.46 3.85
CA ALA A 19 14.37 5.53 3.65
C ALA A 19 13.68 5.46 2.27
N GLU A 20 14.39 5.06 1.22
CA GLU A 20 13.81 4.87 -0.12
C GLU A 20 12.78 3.74 -0.09
N VAL A 21 13.09 2.62 0.57
CA VAL A 21 12.14 1.50 0.71
C VAL A 21 10.91 1.91 1.51
N THR A 22 11.07 2.72 2.56
CA THR A 22 9.94 3.27 3.32
C THR A 22 9.07 4.16 2.44
N ASN A 23 9.67 5.05 1.64
CA ASN A 23 8.95 5.92 0.73
C ASN A 23 8.20 5.13 -0.34
N SER A 24 8.83 4.13 -0.96
CA SER A 24 8.18 3.24 -1.92
C SER A 24 7.00 2.48 -1.29
N ALA A 25 7.11 2.07 -0.02
CA ALA A 25 6.00 1.42 0.70
C ALA A 25 4.85 2.39 1.02
N ILE A 26 5.12 3.69 1.19
CA ILE A 26 4.08 4.72 1.32
C ILE A 26 3.38 4.93 -0.02
N GLU A 27 4.12 5.03 -1.12
CA GLU A 27 3.57 5.15 -2.48
C GLU A 27 2.71 3.94 -2.84
N LEU A 28 3.16 2.73 -2.49
CA LEU A 28 2.40 1.50 -2.67
C LEU A 28 1.04 1.55 -1.95
N LYS A 29 0.96 2.13 -0.75
CA LYS A 29 -0.32 2.30 -0.05
C LYS A 29 -1.29 3.19 -0.82
N VAL A 30 -0.78 4.26 -1.44
CA VAL A 30 -1.61 5.15 -2.27
C VAL A 30 -2.18 4.37 -3.47
N LEU A 31 -1.36 3.56 -4.14
CA LEU A 31 -1.81 2.73 -5.26
C LEU A 31 -2.85 1.69 -4.82
N ILE A 32 -2.68 1.05 -3.66
CA ILE A 32 -3.65 0.08 -3.15
C ILE A 32 -5.02 0.74 -2.87
N GLU A 33 -5.04 1.94 -2.29
CA GLU A 33 -6.29 2.67 -2.08
C GLU A 33 -6.94 3.09 -3.40
N GLN A 34 -6.16 3.55 -4.38
CA GLN A 34 -6.68 3.85 -5.71
C GLN A 34 -7.29 2.61 -6.39
N MET A 35 -6.63 1.45 -6.30
CA MET A 35 -7.19 0.19 -6.83
C MET A 35 -8.48 -0.20 -6.11
N ARG A 36 -8.56 0.03 -4.79
CA ARG A 36 -9.77 -0.23 -4.01
C ARG A 36 -10.92 0.68 -4.45
N GLU A 37 -10.68 1.98 -4.60
CA GLU A 37 -11.68 2.93 -5.11
C GLU A 37 -12.14 2.56 -6.53
N GLN A 38 -11.21 2.18 -7.42
CA GLN A 38 -11.56 1.74 -8.78
C GLN A 38 -12.49 0.52 -8.78
N ILE A 39 -12.23 -0.48 -7.95
CA ILE A 39 -13.10 -1.66 -7.85
C ILE A 39 -14.50 -1.26 -7.37
N GLN A 40 -14.58 -0.39 -6.36
CA GLN A 40 -15.86 0.09 -5.84
C GLN A 40 -16.66 0.91 -6.85
N ASN A 41 -16.00 1.62 -7.77
CA ASN A 41 -16.65 2.44 -8.80
C ASN A 41 -17.16 1.65 -10.00
N ILE A 42 -16.81 0.36 -10.13
CA ILE A 42 -17.25 -0.53 -11.22
C ILE A 42 -18.49 -1.36 -10.82
N GLU A 43 -18.81 -1.40 -9.52
CA GLU A 43 -20.06 -1.96 -8.98
C GLU A 43 -21.24 -0.99 -9.16
#